data_AF-A0A7K1UX79-F1
#
_entry.id   AF-A0A7K1UX79-F1
#
_cell.length_a   1.000
_cell.length_b   1.000
_cell.length_c   1.000
_cell.angle_alpha   90.00
_cell.angle_beta   90.00
_cell.angle_gamma   90.00
#
_symmetry.space_group_name_H-M   'P 1'
#
loop_
_entity.id
_entity.type
_entity.pdbx_description
1 polymer ?
#
loop_
_entity_poly.entity_id
_entity_poly.type
_entity_poly.pdbx_seq_one_letter_code
_entity_poly.pdbx_strand_id
1 'polypeptide(L)'
;MGGHGDFGVRVSILHAGAATLRDNADALQQHSRAVGEHPFGIAENEAGRNYATQGAAVHQGFERAAACLRYWAAAATATADVFDRAATEYTRIDQAGATVLTEAGR
;
A
#
# COMPACT_ATOMS: atom_id res chain seq x y z
N MET A 1 -23.62 -14.99 24.82
CA MET A 1 -23.73 -13.98 23.75
C MET A 1 -22.44 -13.18 23.74
N GLY A 2 -21.63 -13.24 22.67
CA GLY A 2 -20.34 -12.53 22.60
C GLY A 2 -19.64 -12.56 21.24
N GLY A 3 -20.25 -13.18 20.21
CA GLY A 3 -19.60 -13.40 18.91
C GLY A 3 -19.65 -12.23 17.92
N HIS A 4 -20.75 -11.46 17.86
CA HIS A 4 -20.88 -10.39 16.86
C HIS A 4 -20.00 -9.16 17.17
N GLY A 5 -19.73 -8.86 18.44
CA GLY A 5 -18.88 -7.71 18.82
C GLY A 5 -17.40 -7.91 18.45
N ASP A 6 -16.84 -9.09 18.72
CA ASP A 6 -15.46 -9.43 18.35
C ASP A 6 -15.29 -9.49 16.82
N PHE A 7 -16.31 -9.98 16.11
CA PHE A 7 -16.29 -10.06 14.65
C PHE A 7 -16.27 -8.69 13.97
N GLY A 8 -17.15 -7.77 14.38
CA GLY A 8 -17.17 -6.40 13.85
C GLY A 8 -15.85 -5.65 14.10
N VAL A 9 -15.20 -5.90 15.24
CA VAL A 9 -13.87 -5.35 15.56
C VAL A 9 -12.79 -5.91 14.62
N ARG A 10 -12.83 -7.20 14.28
CA ARG A 10 -11.87 -7.77 13.31
C ARG A 10 -12.06 -7.22 11.90
N VAL A 11 -13.30 -7.05 11.45
CA VAL A 11 -13.62 -6.43 10.15
C VAL A 11 -13.14 -4.98 10.09
N SER A 12 -13.36 -4.20 11.16
CA SER A 12 -12.91 -2.80 11.19
C SER A 12 -11.37 -2.69 11.21
N ILE A 13 -10.67 -3.59 11.90
CA ILE A 13 -9.20 -3.68 11.87
C ILE A 13 -8.69 -3.98 10.46
N LEU A 14 -9.34 -4.88 9.72
CA LEU A 14 -8.94 -5.19 8.34
C LEU A 14 -9.09 -3.98 7.42
N HIS A 15 -10.22 -3.26 7.50
CA HIS A 15 -10.42 -2.03 6.72
C HIS A 15 -9.43 -0.92 7.11
N ALA A 16 -9.17 -0.73 8.40
CA ALA A 16 -8.18 0.24 8.86
C ALA A 16 -6.75 -0.10 8.36
N GLY A 17 -6.41 -1.39 8.36
CA GLY A 17 -5.17 -1.89 7.78
C GLY A 17 -5.09 -1.65 6.27
N ALA A 18 -6.17 -1.92 5.53
CA ALA A 18 -6.24 -1.67 4.09
C ALA A 18 -6.07 -0.18 3.77
N ALA A 19 -6.74 0.71 4.50
CA ALA A 19 -6.59 2.16 4.34
C ALA A 19 -5.14 2.60 4.59
N THR A 20 -4.53 2.15 5.70
CA THR A 20 -3.14 2.46 6.03
C THR A 20 -2.17 1.99 4.95
N LEU A 21 -2.39 0.80 4.38
CA LEU A 21 -1.56 0.27 3.30
C LEU A 21 -1.69 1.08 2.00
N ARG A 22 -2.88 1.62 1.71
CA ARG A 22 -3.08 2.52 0.56
C ARG A 22 -2.40 3.85 0.75
N ASP A 23 -2.54 4.46 1.93
CA ASP A 23 -1.83 5.71 2.26
C ASP A 23 -0.31 5.54 2.13
N ASN A 24 0.21 4.40 2.60
CA ASN A 24 1.62 4.05 2.42
C ASN A 24 2.00 3.85 0.96
N ALA A 25 1.16 3.18 0.16
CA ALA A 25 1.40 3.00 -1.27
C ALA A 25 1.48 4.34 -1.99
N ASP A 26 0.57 5.26 -1.69
CA ASP A 26 0.53 6.60 -2.25
C ASP A 26 1.77 7.41 -1.86
N ALA A 27 2.17 7.36 -0.58
CA ALA A 27 3.40 8.01 -0.10
C ALA A 27 4.64 7.45 -0.80
N LEU A 28 4.76 6.12 -0.92
CA LEU A 28 5.87 5.47 -1.63
C LEU A 28 5.90 5.86 -3.11
N GLN A 29 4.74 6.00 -3.75
CA GLN A 29 4.67 6.42 -5.15
C GLN A 29 5.08 7.89 -5.31
N GLN A 30 4.67 8.78 -4.40
CA GLN A 30 5.11 10.17 -4.38
C GLN A 30 6.62 10.29 -4.19
N HIS A 31 7.19 9.53 -3.24
CA HIS A 31 8.63 9.49 -3.03
C HIS A 31 9.39 8.91 -4.23
N SER A 32 8.84 7.88 -4.89
CA SER A 32 9.43 7.34 -6.11
C SER A 32 9.51 8.39 -7.21
N ARG A 33 8.45 9.20 -7.39
CA ARG A 33 8.44 10.31 -8.35
C ARG A 33 9.46 11.36 -7.98
N ALA A 34 9.47 11.83 -6.73
CA ALA A 34 10.43 12.83 -6.26
C ALA A 34 11.90 12.39 -6.48
N VAL A 35 12.22 11.13 -6.20
CA VAL A 35 13.56 10.57 -6.42
C VAL A 35 13.87 10.41 -7.92
N GLY A 36 12.88 10.06 -8.74
CA GLY A 36 13.06 9.89 -10.18
C GLY A 36 13.06 11.19 -10.99
N GLU A 37 12.39 12.24 -10.52
CA GLU A 37 12.24 13.54 -11.17
C GLU A 37 13.34 14.54 -10.76
N HIS A 38 14.07 14.27 -9.67
CA HIS A 38 15.30 14.99 -9.28
C HIS A 38 16.56 14.14 -9.44
N PRO A 39 16.83 13.55 -10.62
CA PRO A 39 18.05 12.82 -10.84
C PRO A 39 19.24 13.78 -10.69
N PHE A 40 20.19 13.38 -9.84
CA PHE A 40 21.44 14.07 -9.65
C PHE A 40 22.08 14.42 -11.01
N GLY A 41 22.25 15.71 -11.32
CA GLY A 41 22.92 16.17 -12.54
C GLY A 41 22.04 16.51 -13.74
N ILE A 42 20.71 16.61 -13.62
CA ILE A 42 19.84 17.16 -14.69
C ILE A 42 19.44 18.62 -14.37
N ALA A 43 19.62 19.47 -15.39
CA ALA A 43 19.45 20.93 -15.44
C ALA A 43 20.53 21.76 -14.70
N GLU A 44 21.32 22.47 -15.53
CA GLU A 44 22.17 23.65 -15.23
C GLU A 44 23.25 23.59 -14.14
N ASN A 45 23.38 22.50 -13.39
CA ASN A 45 24.48 22.34 -12.44
C ASN A 45 25.70 21.68 -13.11
N GLU A 46 26.77 22.46 -13.26
CA GLU A 46 28.09 22.08 -13.80
C GLU A 46 28.71 20.80 -13.21
N ALA A 47 28.17 20.27 -12.12
CA ALA A 47 28.54 18.99 -11.54
C ALA A 47 28.44 17.81 -12.54
N GLY A 48 27.50 17.85 -13.50
CA GLY A 48 27.29 16.76 -14.46
C GLY A 48 28.45 16.50 -15.43
N ARG A 49 29.28 17.52 -15.75
CA ARG A 49 30.40 17.35 -16.70
C ARG A 49 31.65 16.71 -16.08
N ASN A 50 31.79 16.69 -14.76
CA ASN A 50 33.00 16.22 -14.06
C ASN A 50 32.88 14.83 -13.42
N TYR A 51 31.70 14.18 -13.44
CA TYR A 51 31.44 12.94 -12.70
C TYR A 51 31.16 11.73 -13.61
N ALA A 52 32.05 11.46 -14.57
CA ALA A 52 31.82 10.44 -15.59
C ALA A 52 31.49 9.03 -15.02
N THR A 53 32.09 8.62 -13.89
CA THR A 53 31.83 7.30 -13.29
C THR A 53 31.04 7.36 -11.99
N GLN A 54 31.42 8.24 -11.05
CA GLN A 54 30.75 8.30 -9.75
C GLN A 54 29.35 8.93 -9.85
N GLY A 55 29.15 9.89 -10.74
CA GLY A 55 27.83 10.49 -10.99
C GLY A 55 26.87 9.51 -11.66
N ALA A 56 27.37 8.72 -12.61
CA ALA A 56 26.62 7.63 -13.22
C ALA A 56 26.18 6.59 -12.18
N ALA A 57 27.08 6.23 -11.25
CA ALA A 57 26.75 5.29 -10.17
C ALA A 57 25.67 5.87 -9.21
N VAL A 58 25.76 7.16 -8.86
CA VAL A 58 24.76 7.84 -8.04
C VAL A 58 23.40 7.89 -8.75
N HIS A 59 23.39 8.24 -10.04
CA HIS A 59 22.18 8.27 -10.86
C HIS A 59 21.50 6.88 -10.93
N GLN A 60 22.26 5.83 -11.24
CA GLN A 60 21.75 4.45 -11.23
C GLN A 60 21.24 4.02 -9.85
N GLY A 61 21.87 4.51 -8.77
CA GLY A 61 21.40 4.31 -7.40
C GLY A 61 20.02 4.91 -7.17
N PHE A 62 19.81 6.15 -7.61
CA PHE A 62 18.50 6.82 -7.52
C PHE A 62 17.43 6.13 -8.39
N GLU A 63 17.76 5.71 -9.60
CA GLU A 63 16.83 4.94 -10.44
C GLU A 63 16.41 3.62 -9.77
N ARG A 64 17.37 2.89 -9.20
CA ARG A 64 17.11 1.66 -8.44
C ARG A 64 16.24 1.94 -7.22
N ALA A 65 16.53 2.99 -6.46
CA ALA A 65 15.72 3.38 -5.30
C ALA A 65 14.28 3.71 -5.72
N ALA A 66 14.10 4.50 -6.79
CA ALA A 66 12.80 4.81 -7.34
C ALA A 66 12.04 3.54 -7.78
N ALA A 67 12.72 2.58 -8.41
CA ALA A 67 12.12 1.30 -8.78
C ALA A 67 11.69 0.48 -7.56
N CYS A 68 12.53 0.35 -6.53
CA CYS A 68 12.19 -0.34 -5.28
C CYS A 68 10.96 0.28 -4.62
N LEU A 69 10.88 1.61 -4.55
CA LEU A 69 9.72 2.32 -4.00
C LEU A 69 8.43 2.00 -4.79
N ARG A 70 8.50 1.89 -6.12
CA ARG A 70 7.34 1.46 -6.93
C ARG A 70 6.91 0.03 -6.63
N TYR A 71 7.86 -0.88 -6.49
CA TYR A 71 7.56 -2.27 -6.14
C TYR A 71 6.90 -2.38 -4.76
N TRP A 72 7.40 -1.64 -3.77
CA TRP A 72 6.80 -1.61 -2.45
C TRP A 72 5.41 -0.97 -2.45
N ALA A 73 5.21 0.11 -3.22
CA ALA A 73 3.88 0.69 -3.39
C ALA A 73 2.89 -0.33 -3.97
N ALA A 74 3.26 -1.03 -5.05
CA ALA A 74 2.42 -2.06 -5.65
C ALA A 74 2.11 -3.23 -4.70
N ALA A 75 3.09 -3.67 -3.91
CA ALA A 75 2.90 -4.72 -2.91
C ALA A 75 1.96 -4.27 -1.78
N ALA A 76 2.08 -3.02 -1.31
CA ALA A 76 1.20 -2.45 -0.31
C ALA A 76 -0.25 -2.35 -0.81
N THR A 77 -0.47 -1.87 -2.05
CA THR A 77 -1.78 -1.87 -2.70
C THR A 77 -2.37 -3.27 -2.79
N ALA A 78 -1.61 -4.25 -3.29
CA ALA A 78 -2.08 -5.63 -3.40
C ALA A 78 -2.48 -6.23 -2.04
N THR A 79 -1.73 -5.90 -0.98
CA THR A 79 -2.05 -6.34 0.38
C THR A 79 -3.32 -5.67 0.91
N ALA A 80 -3.51 -4.37 0.61
CA ALA A 80 -4.74 -3.66 0.96
C ALA A 80 -5.98 -4.29 0.31
N ASP A 81 -5.87 -4.69 -0.96
CA ASP A 81 -6.97 -5.32 -1.68
C ASP A 81 -7.33 -6.70 -1.09
N VAL A 82 -6.34 -7.46 -0.62
CA VAL A 82 -6.58 -8.71 0.11
C VAL A 82 -7.32 -8.46 1.42
N PHE A 83 -6.92 -7.44 2.18
CA PHE A 83 -7.57 -7.09 3.46
C PHE A 83 -9.01 -6.63 3.26
N ASP A 84 -9.29 -5.79 2.26
CA ASP A 84 -10.65 -5.37 1.94
C ASP A 84 -11.53 -6.52 1.46
N ARG A 85 -10.98 -7.42 0.63
CA ARG A 85 -11.69 -8.62 0.20
C ARG A 85 -12.02 -9.52 1.38
N ALA A 86 -11.08 -9.71 2.30
CA ALA A 86 -11.31 -10.47 3.52
C ALA A 86 -12.40 -9.83 4.39
N ALA A 87 -12.35 -8.51 4.60
CA ALA A 87 -13.34 -7.77 5.37
C ALA A 87 -14.76 -7.86 4.77
N THR A 88 -14.85 -7.77 3.43
CA THR A 88 -16.11 -7.92 2.68
C THR A 88 -16.68 -9.33 2.84
N GLU A 89 -15.83 -10.35 2.70
CA GLU A 89 -16.25 -11.75 2.81
C GLU A 89 -16.68 -12.08 4.24
N TYR A 90 -15.96 -11.57 5.23
CA TYR A 90 -16.36 -11.68 6.64
C TYR A 90 -17.73 -11.03 6.87
N THR A 91 -17.95 -9.81 6.39
CA THR A 91 -19.25 -9.13 6.53
C THR A 91 -20.39 -9.93 5.89
N ARG A 92 -20.14 -10.53 4.72
CA ARG A 92 -21.11 -11.39 4.03
C ARG A 92 -21.48 -12.63 4.85
N ILE A 93 -20.49 -13.30 5.44
CA ILE A 93 -20.70 -14.50 6.27
C ILE A 93 -21.50 -14.15 7.53
N ASP A 94 -21.20 -13.02 8.18
CA ASP A 94 -21.91 -12.59 9.39
C ASP A 94 -23.39 -12.26 9.10
N GLN A 95 -23.67 -11.55 8.01
CA GLN A 95 -25.04 -11.27 7.57
C GLN A 95 -25.82 -12.55 7.24
N ALA A 96 -25.18 -13.52 6.58
CA ALA A 96 -25.79 -14.82 6.29
C ALA A 96 -26.11 -15.59 7.58
N GLY A 97 -25.18 -15.61 8.54
CA GLY A 97 -25.39 -16.25 9.85
C GLY A 97 -26.52 -15.60 10.65
N ALA A 98 -26.57 -14.27 10.68
CA ALA A 98 -27.63 -13.52 11.36
C ALA A 98 -29.02 -13.80 10.76
N THR A 99 -29.10 -13.95 9.44
CA THR A 99 -30.36 -14.30 8.74
C THR A 99 -30.87 -15.68 9.16
N VAL A 100 -30.01 -16.70 9.15
CA VAL A 100 -30.36 -18.08 9.56
C VAL A 100 -30.82 -18.13 11.02
N LEU A 101 -30.16 -17.40 11.93
CA LEU A 101 -30.57 -17.34 13.33
C LEU A 101 -31.95 -16.69 13.52
N THR A 102 -32.27 -15.68 12.70
CA THR A 102 -33.56 -14.99 12.74
C THR A 102 -34.69 -15.87 12.22
N GLU A 103 -34.41 -16.74 11.25
CA GLU A 103 -35.38 -17.73 10.74
C GLU A 103 -35.59 -18.90 11.69
N ALA A 104 -34.52 -19.41 12.33
CA ALA A 104 -34.60 -20.52 13.28
C ALA A 104 -35.28 -20.16 14.61
N GLY A 105 -35.33 -18.87 14.97
CA GLY A 105 -36.01 -18.37 16.16
C GLY A 105 -37.50 -18.06 15.97
N ARG A 106 -38.05 -18.24 14.76
CA ARG A 106 -39.46 -18.03 14.41
C ARG A 106 -40.19 -19.36 14.33
#